data_AF-A0A3A2Z7I7-F1
#
_entry.id   AF-A0A3A2Z7I7-F1
#
_cell.length_a   1.000
_cell.length_b   1.000
_cell.length_c   1.000
_cell.angle_alpha   90.00
_cell.angle_beta   90.00
_cell.angle_gamma   90.00
#
_symmetry.space_group_name_H-M   'P 1'
#
loop_
_entity.id
_entity.type
_entity.pdbx_description
1 polymer ?
#
loop_
_entity_poly.entity_id
_entity_poly.type
_entity_poly.pdbx_seq_one_letter_code
_entity_poly.pdbx_strand_id
1 'polypeptide(L)'
;MPRDYTYTTVDSYIVDMLSFHDSRFRNQPNAVNGLGDCGYQLSALSAMRTIFPSLFRRDLRRGPFSLVLTDLHQSNIFVDSKWNITCLVDLEWACSRPIEMISPPYWLTNKGVDQLVSSEYDAIRMKFMEILAVEERKLGLSMISNDGALLISDVINQAWSTGTFWYTLALYSPSGLFSIFHKHIRPSFLAQFGEEFNLIMPFFWGKDIAHLASLKIADKKENDENLRQAFENS
;
A
#
# COMPACT_ATOMS: atom_id res chain seq x y z
N MET A 1 -0.68 -14.65 -7.21
CA MET A 1 -0.47 -15.30 -5.91
C MET A 1 -1.11 -16.68 -5.98
N PRO A 2 -0.35 -17.77 -5.82
CA PRO A 2 -0.92 -19.12 -5.75
C PRO A 2 -1.86 -19.22 -4.54
N ARG A 3 -3.02 -19.88 -4.70
CA ARG A 3 -4.03 -19.96 -3.64
C ARG A 3 -3.57 -20.77 -2.43
N ASP A 4 -2.74 -21.79 -2.67
CA ASP A 4 -2.27 -22.73 -1.65
C ASP A 4 -0.85 -22.42 -1.16
N TYR A 5 -0.42 -21.16 -1.27
CA TYR A 5 0.91 -20.73 -0.86
C TYR A 5 0.86 -19.89 0.43
N THR A 6 1.59 -20.33 1.45
CA THR A 6 1.80 -19.57 2.69
C THR A 6 3.17 -18.91 2.65
N TYR A 7 3.20 -17.58 2.72
CA TYR A 7 4.43 -16.81 2.75
C TYR A 7 5.18 -17.05 4.06
N THR A 8 6.47 -17.38 3.95
CA THR A 8 7.37 -17.56 5.12
C THR A 8 8.31 -16.38 5.30
N THR A 9 8.34 -15.45 4.34
CA THR A 9 9.12 -14.22 4.41
C THR A 9 8.34 -13.02 3.92
N VAL A 10 8.60 -11.87 4.53
CA VAL A 10 8.06 -10.55 4.11
C VAL A 10 8.44 -10.26 2.66
N ASP A 11 9.68 -10.53 2.26
CA ASP A 11 10.17 -10.33 0.90
C ASP A 11 9.31 -11.08 -0.14
N SER A 12 9.02 -12.37 0.09
CA SER A 12 8.22 -13.18 -0.83
C SER A 12 6.79 -12.65 -0.96
N TYR A 13 6.22 -12.18 0.15
CA TYR A 13 4.89 -11.56 0.16
C TYR A 13 4.87 -10.25 -0.65
N ILE A 14 5.85 -9.37 -0.43
CA ILE A 14 5.95 -8.08 -1.13
C ILE A 14 6.16 -8.28 -2.63
N VAL A 15 7.05 -9.19 -3.04
CA VAL A 15 7.30 -9.47 -4.47
C VAL A 15 6.04 -9.94 -5.19
N ASP A 16 5.23 -10.76 -4.53
CA ASP A 16 3.97 -11.25 -5.08
C ASP A 16 2.88 -10.16 -5.13
N MET A 17 2.82 -9.28 -4.12
CA MET A 17 1.95 -8.09 -4.13
C MET A 17 2.33 -7.13 -5.27
N LEU A 18 3.63 -6.90 -5.51
CA LEU A 18 4.10 -6.11 -6.64
C LEU A 18 3.76 -6.76 -7.99
N SER A 19 3.89 -8.09 -8.07
CA SER A 19 3.52 -8.85 -9.26
C SER A 19 2.03 -8.71 -9.60
N PHE A 20 1.17 -8.54 -8.60
CA PHE A 20 -0.25 -8.20 -8.82
C PHE A 20 -0.41 -6.84 -9.50
N HIS A 21 0.27 -5.79 -9.02
CA HIS A 21 0.25 -4.47 -9.68
C HIS A 21 0.80 -4.52 -11.10
N ASP A 22 1.85 -5.30 -11.32
CA ASP A 22 2.42 -5.50 -12.64
C ASP A 22 1.46 -6.20 -13.59
N SER A 23 0.77 -7.24 -13.10
CA SER A 23 -0.26 -7.95 -13.86
C SER A 23 -1.41 -7.02 -14.21
N ARG A 24 -1.86 -6.19 -13.25
CA ARG A 24 -2.89 -5.20 -13.50
C ARG A 24 -2.47 -4.22 -14.59
N PHE A 25 -1.27 -3.66 -14.52
CA PHE A 25 -0.76 -2.74 -15.55
C PHE A 25 -0.72 -3.39 -16.94
N ARG A 26 -0.29 -4.67 -17.03
CA ARG A 26 -0.24 -5.40 -18.31
C ARG A 26 -1.62 -5.72 -18.88
N ASN A 27 -2.58 -6.08 -18.05
CA ASN A 27 -3.82 -6.68 -18.52
C ASN A 27 -5.01 -5.72 -18.50
N GLN A 28 -4.95 -4.62 -17.76
CA GLN A 28 -6.01 -3.61 -17.76
C GLN A 28 -5.94 -2.80 -19.08
N PRO A 29 -7.01 -2.75 -19.89
CA PRO A 29 -6.99 -2.05 -21.18
C PRO A 29 -6.83 -0.53 -21.04
N ASN A 30 -7.46 0.06 -20.01
CA ASN A 30 -7.37 1.48 -19.68
C ASN A 30 -6.33 1.78 -18.60
N ALA A 31 -5.24 1.01 -18.52
CA ALA A 31 -4.21 1.19 -17.49
C ALA A 31 -3.50 2.55 -17.55
N VAL A 32 -3.40 3.16 -18.74
CA VAL A 32 -2.69 4.43 -18.97
C VAL A 32 -3.59 5.44 -19.66
N ASN A 33 -3.29 6.73 -19.47
CA ASN A 33 -3.94 7.85 -20.15
C ASN A 33 -3.12 8.41 -21.33
N GLY A 34 -1.85 8.04 -21.44
CA GLY A 34 -0.95 8.47 -22.50
C GLY A 34 0.50 8.09 -22.18
N LEU A 35 1.44 8.52 -23.02
CA LEU A 35 2.85 8.15 -22.88
C LEU A 35 3.48 8.68 -21.56
N GLY A 36 3.16 9.92 -21.19
CA GLY A 36 3.66 10.51 -19.93
C GLY A 36 3.15 9.77 -18.69
N ASP A 37 1.87 9.38 -18.69
CA ASP A 37 1.26 8.58 -17.61
C ASP A 37 1.84 7.16 -17.57
N CYS A 38 2.10 6.55 -18.73
CA CYS A 38 2.80 5.26 -18.83
C CYS A 38 4.19 5.34 -18.16
N GLY A 39 4.99 6.37 -18.48
CA GLY A 39 6.28 6.61 -17.83
C GLY A 39 6.13 6.81 -16.32
N TYR A 40 5.20 7.68 -15.90
CA TYR A 40 4.92 7.98 -14.49
C TYR A 40 4.58 6.74 -13.65
N GLN A 41 3.72 5.86 -14.18
CA GLN A 41 3.31 4.63 -13.51
C GLN A 41 4.41 3.57 -13.51
N LEU A 42 5.07 3.32 -14.65
CA LEU A 42 6.15 2.34 -14.75
C LEU A 42 7.34 2.73 -13.87
N SER A 43 7.67 4.01 -13.78
CA SER A 43 8.72 4.50 -12.88
C SER A 43 8.42 4.20 -11.41
N ALA A 44 7.18 4.41 -10.98
CA ALA A 44 6.75 4.08 -9.63
C ALA A 44 6.84 2.56 -9.38
N LEU A 45 6.34 1.72 -10.29
CA LEU A 45 6.41 0.26 -10.15
C LEU A 45 7.85 -0.25 -10.09
N SER A 46 8.72 0.25 -10.97
CA SER A 46 10.16 -0.06 -10.95
C SER A 46 10.80 0.29 -9.62
N ALA A 47 10.56 1.50 -9.12
CA ALA A 47 11.14 1.94 -7.86
C ALA A 47 10.58 1.16 -6.67
N MET A 48 9.28 0.88 -6.63
CA MET A 48 8.65 0.10 -5.57
C MET A 48 9.28 -1.30 -5.40
N ARG A 49 9.74 -1.92 -6.50
CA ARG A 49 10.51 -3.19 -6.46
C ARG A 49 11.91 -3.02 -5.87
N THR A 50 12.53 -1.86 -6.08
CA THR A 50 13.91 -1.60 -5.65
C THR A 50 14.01 -1.16 -4.19
N ILE A 51 13.05 -0.37 -3.70
CA ILE A 51 13.19 0.32 -2.40
C ILE A 51 12.67 -0.46 -1.20
N PHE A 52 11.84 -1.49 -1.40
CA PHE A 52 11.27 -2.24 -0.27
C PHE A 52 12.33 -2.81 0.70
N PRO A 53 13.50 -3.31 0.25
CA PRO A 53 14.50 -3.84 1.17
C PRO A 53 15.14 -2.78 2.09
N SER A 54 14.99 -1.49 1.77
CA SER A 54 15.41 -0.38 2.64
C SER A 54 14.33 0.12 3.59
N LEU A 55 13.07 -0.26 3.36
CA LEU A 55 11.94 0.15 4.18
C LEU A 55 11.63 -0.89 5.27
N PHE A 56 11.73 -2.18 4.93
CA PHE A 56 11.44 -3.29 5.85
C PHE A 56 12.68 -3.73 6.63
N ARG A 57 12.45 -4.11 7.89
CA ARG A 57 13.47 -4.60 8.82
C ARG A 57 13.92 -6.01 8.48
N ARG A 58 15.23 -6.21 8.41
CA ARG A 58 15.81 -7.54 8.12
C ARG A 58 15.57 -8.55 9.24
N ASP A 59 15.53 -8.10 10.48
CA ASP A 59 15.27 -8.95 11.65
C ASP A 59 13.82 -9.43 11.71
N LEU A 60 12.87 -8.68 11.11
CA LEU A 60 11.46 -9.06 10.99
C LEU A 60 11.11 -9.78 9.67
N ARG A 61 12.11 -10.05 8.83
CA ARG A 61 11.93 -10.71 7.51
C ARG A 61 11.14 -12.01 7.57
N ARG A 62 11.27 -12.78 8.65
CA ARG A 62 10.59 -14.08 8.84
C ARG A 62 9.40 -14.00 9.80
N GLY A 63 8.95 -12.79 10.12
CA GLY A 63 7.82 -12.53 11.01
C GLY A 63 8.21 -11.68 12.23
N PRO A 64 7.26 -11.48 13.15
CA PRO A 64 5.95 -12.14 13.20
C PRO A 64 4.98 -11.70 12.09
N PHE A 65 4.01 -12.57 11.78
CA PHE A 65 2.84 -12.24 10.98
C PHE A 65 1.62 -12.17 11.91
N SER A 66 0.81 -11.13 11.78
CA SER A 66 -0.38 -10.91 12.61
C SER A 66 -1.64 -10.95 11.77
N LEU A 67 -2.73 -11.45 12.36
CA LEU A 67 -4.06 -11.30 11.79
C LEU A 67 -4.44 -9.81 11.74
N VAL A 68 -4.93 -9.37 10.58
CA VAL A 68 -5.37 -7.99 10.32
C VAL A 68 -6.73 -8.03 9.63
N LEU A 69 -7.63 -7.16 10.07
CA LEU A 69 -8.89 -6.86 9.38
C LEU A 69 -8.61 -5.81 8.30
N THR A 70 -8.56 -6.23 7.04
CA THR A 70 -8.03 -5.39 5.95
C THR A 70 -8.99 -4.33 5.47
N ASP A 71 -10.29 -4.52 5.70
CA ASP A 71 -11.35 -3.59 5.32
C ASP A 71 -12.10 -3.05 6.56
N LEU A 72 -11.36 -2.86 7.66
CA LEU A 72 -11.94 -2.24 8.85
C LEU A 72 -12.11 -0.75 8.60
N HIS A 73 -13.34 -0.27 8.43
CA HIS A 73 -13.71 1.15 8.40
C HIS A 73 -14.88 1.47 9.33
N GLN A 74 -15.14 2.75 9.54
CA GLN A 74 -16.15 3.25 10.49
C GLN A 74 -17.54 2.58 10.35
N SER A 75 -18.02 2.32 9.14
CA SER A 75 -19.30 1.63 8.93
C SER A 75 -19.30 0.13 9.30
N ASN A 76 -18.14 -0.48 9.50
CA ASN A 76 -17.99 -1.88 9.93
C ASN A 76 -17.87 -2.02 11.46
N ILE A 77 -17.94 -0.90 12.20
CA ILE A 77 -17.83 -0.85 13.66
C ILE A 77 -19.18 -0.41 14.23
N PHE A 78 -19.85 -1.31 14.95
CA PHE A 78 -21.06 -0.97 15.69
C PHE A 78 -20.74 -0.65 17.15
N VAL A 79 -21.48 0.34 17.67
CA VAL A 79 -21.32 0.84 19.03
C VAL A 79 -22.67 0.94 19.74
N ASP A 80 -22.65 0.85 21.06
CA ASP A 80 -23.82 1.14 21.89
C ASP A 80 -24.00 2.66 22.12
N SER A 81 -25.02 3.04 22.91
CA SER A 81 -25.29 4.45 23.25
C SER A 81 -24.20 5.15 24.07
N LYS A 82 -23.22 4.39 24.59
CA LYS A 82 -22.08 4.88 25.35
C LYS A 82 -20.77 4.82 24.54
N TRP A 83 -20.85 4.54 23.23
CA TRP A 83 -19.71 4.38 22.33
C TRP A 83 -18.82 3.16 22.60
N ASN A 84 -19.30 2.16 23.36
CA ASN A 84 -18.58 0.90 23.47
C ASN A 84 -18.73 0.12 22.17
N ILE A 85 -17.64 -0.45 21.66
CA ILE A 85 -17.68 -1.33 20.49
C ILE A 85 -18.46 -2.61 20.87
N THR A 86 -19.54 -2.89 20.15
CA THR A 86 -20.40 -4.06 20.38
C THR A 86 -20.22 -5.14 19.33
N CYS A 87 -19.86 -4.77 18.10
CA CYS A 87 -19.69 -5.71 17.01
C CYS A 87 -18.75 -5.14 15.94
N LEU A 88 -17.95 -6.03 15.34
CA LEU A 88 -17.24 -5.80 14.10
C LEU A 88 -17.85 -6.72 13.03
N VAL A 89 -18.22 -6.15 11.90
CA VAL A 89 -18.80 -6.89 10.77
C VAL A 89 -17.84 -6.89 9.58
N ASP A 90 -18.21 -7.62 8.52
CA ASP A 90 -17.47 -7.67 7.26
C ASP A 90 -16.01 -8.14 7.41
N LEU A 91 -15.87 -9.36 7.93
CA LEU A 91 -14.57 -9.96 8.29
C LEU A 91 -14.00 -10.87 7.18
N GLU A 92 -14.64 -10.93 6.02
CA GLU A 92 -14.34 -11.92 4.96
C GLU A 92 -12.93 -11.74 4.36
N TRP A 93 -12.34 -10.55 4.50
CA TRP A 93 -11.02 -10.21 3.99
C TRP A 93 -9.91 -10.26 5.05
N ALA A 94 -10.21 -10.75 6.26
CA ALA A 94 -9.20 -10.89 7.31
C ALA A 94 -8.04 -11.81 6.85
N CYS A 95 -6.80 -11.35 7.04
CA CYS A 95 -5.63 -12.12 6.63
C CYS A 95 -4.43 -11.90 7.56
N SER A 96 -3.48 -12.84 7.53
CA SER A 96 -2.20 -12.71 8.24
C SER A 96 -1.21 -11.90 7.41
N ARG A 97 -0.62 -10.86 7.99
CA ARG A 97 0.29 -9.92 7.32
C ARG A 97 1.58 -9.72 8.12
N PRO A 98 2.70 -9.35 7.47
CA PRO A 98 3.89 -8.90 8.18
C PRO A 98 3.56 -7.85 9.23
N ILE A 99 4.13 -7.95 10.42
CA ILE A 99 3.85 -7.03 11.53
C ILE A 99 4.10 -5.56 11.15
N GLU A 100 5.09 -5.29 10.30
CA GLU A 100 5.44 -3.94 9.81
C GLU A 100 4.38 -3.33 8.88
N MET A 101 3.46 -4.15 8.37
CA MET A 101 2.36 -3.71 7.50
C MET A 101 1.08 -3.43 8.29
N ILE A 102 1.13 -3.51 9.62
CA ILE A 102 0.05 -3.06 10.49
C ILE A 102 0.19 -1.55 10.63
N SER A 103 -0.91 -0.84 10.46
CA SER A 103 -0.93 0.61 10.53
C SER A 103 -2.21 1.10 11.19
N PRO A 104 -2.20 2.34 11.73
CA PRO A 104 -3.42 3.00 12.15
C PRO A 104 -4.35 3.14 10.95
N PRO A 105 -5.68 3.16 11.15
CA PRO A 105 -6.60 3.25 10.03
C PRO A 105 -6.36 4.53 9.22
N TYR A 106 -6.28 4.43 7.89
CA TYR A 106 -6.03 5.60 7.04
C TYR A 106 -7.20 6.60 7.08
N TRP A 107 -8.41 6.10 7.28
CA TRP A 107 -9.65 6.87 7.29
C TRP A 107 -9.87 7.69 8.57
N LEU A 108 -8.92 7.72 9.51
CA LEU A 108 -8.98 8.59 10.70
C LEU A 108 -9.19 10.08 10.34
N THR A 109 -8.79 10.50 9.13
CA THR A 109 -8.97 11.87 8.64
C THR A 109 -10.19 12.04 7.71
N ASN A 110 -11.00 10.99 7.50
CA ASN A 110 -12.08 10.94 6.49
C ASN A 110 -11.63 11.25 5.05
N LYS A 111 -10.34 11.08 4.75
CA LYS A 111 -9.77 11.28 3.41
C LYS A 111 -9.56 9.95 2.70
N GLY A 112 -9.64 9.98 1.37
CA GLY A 112 -9.16 8.87 0.53
C GLY A 112 -7.66 8.63 0.72
N VAL A 113 -7.21 7.40 0.45
CA VAL A 113 -5.80 6.99 0.63
C VAL A 113 -4.80 7.85 -0.16
N ASP A 114 -5.20 8.32 -1.34
CA ASP A 114 -4.45 9.20 -2.23
C ASP A 114 -4.54 10.69 -1.84
N GLN A 115 -5.50 11.04 -0.98
CA GLN A 115 -5.77 12.41 -0.51
C GLN A 115 -5.10 12.74 0.82
N LEU A 116 -4.47 11.75 1.47
CA LEU A 116 -3.82 11.96 2.75
C LEU A 116 -2.74 13.05 2.68
N VAL A 117 -2.77 13.92 3.69
CA VAL A 117 -1.77 14.95 3.94
C VAL A 117 -0.98 14.49 5.16
N SER A 118 0.34 14.35 5.01
CA SER A 118 1.19 13.70 6.02
C SER A 118 1.07 14.37 7.39
N SER A 119 1.19 15.69 7.47
CA SER A 119 1.12 16.45 8.73
C SER A 119 -0.24 16.35 9.43
N GLU A 120 -1.34 16.40 8.68
CA GLU A 120 -2.69 16.28 9.26
C GLU A 120 -2.96 14.87 9.76
N TYR A 121 -2.55 13.86 8.99
CA TYR A 121 -2.69 12.46 9.39
C TYR A 121 -1.81 12.15 10.61
N ASP A 122 -0.58 12.67 10.64
CA ASP A 122 0.34 12.44 11.76
C ASP A 122 -0.22 12.95 13.09
N ALA A 123 -0.89 14.10 13.08
CA ALA A 123 -1.49 14.68 14.29
C ALA A 123 -2.56 13.76 14.93
N ILE A 124 -3.40 13.10 14.13
CA ILE A 124 -4.40 12.16 14.64
C ILE A 124 -3.81 10.78 14.91
N ARG A 125 -2.86 10.34 14.07
CA ARG A 125 -2.09 9.10 14.24
C ARG A 125 -1.39 9.09 15.59
N MET A 126 -0.73 10.18 15.98
CA MET A 126 -0.03 10.29 17.27
C MET A 126 -0.97 10.06 18.46
N LYS A 127 -2.19 10.63 18.44
CA LYS A 127 -3.20 10.38 19.49
C LYS A 127 -3.61 8.91 19.54
N PHE A 128 -3.80 8.28 18.37
CA PHE A 128 -4.10 6.85 18.29
C PHE A 128 -2.95 6.02 18.91
N MET A 129 -1.70 6.37 18.60
CA MET A 129 -0.52 5.66 19.12
C MET A 129 -0.34 5.83 20.62
N GLU A 130 -0.62 7.01 21.18
CA GLU A 130 -0.61 7.25 22.63
C GLU A 130 -1.60 6.32 23.35
N ILE A 131 -2.83 6.21 22.81
CA ILE A 131 -3.86 5.32 23.36
C ILE A 131 -3.42 3.86 23.22
N LEU A 132 -2.94 3.45 22.03
CA LEU A 132 -2.49 2.08 21.79
C LEU A 132 -1.39 1.66 22.77
N ALA A 133 -0.37 2.50 22.97
CA ALA A 133 0.73 2.23 23.89
C ALA A 133 0.28 2.15 25.37
N VAL A 134 -0.78 2.86 25.75
CA VAL A 134 -1.40 2.73 27.08
C VAL A 134 -2.14 1.39 27.19
N GLU A 135 -2.94 1.03 26.20
CA GLU A 135 -3.71 -0.22 26.21
C GLU A 135 -2.82 -1.46 26.14
N GLU A 136 -1.75 -1.45 25.34
CA GLU A 136 -0.76 -2.55 25.32
C GLU A 136 -0.15 -2.81 26.70
N ARG A 137 0.23 -1.74 27.41
CA ARG A 137 0.79 -1.85 28.77
C ARG A 137 -0.23 -2.37 29.78
N LYS A 138 -1.49 -1.94 29.69
CA LYS A 138 -2.57 -2.45 30.56
C LYS A 138 -2.83 -3.93 30.35
N LEU A 139 -2.81 -4.38 29.10
CA LEU A 139 -3.07 -5.76 28.73
C LEU A 139 -1.85 -6.68 28.91
N GLY A 140 -0.66 -6.11 29.19
CA GLY A 140 0.59 -6.87 29.28
C GLY A 140 0.96 -7.55 27.95
N LEU A 141 0.49 -7.00 26.83
CA LEU A 141 0.70 -7.56 25.50
C LEU A 141 2.11 -7.21 25.03
N SER A 142 3.02 -8.16 25.14
CA SER A 142 4.30 -8.13 24.41
C SER A 142 4.40 -9.37 23.54
N MET A 143 4.75 -9.20 22.26
CA MET A 143 5.11 -10.35 21.44
C MET A 143 6.53 -10.78 21.77
N ILE A 144 6.75 -12.09 21.96
CA ILE A 144 8.10 -12.63 22.15
C ILE A 144 8.78 -12.61 20.78
N SER A 145 9.78 -11.76 20.62
CA SER A 145 10.72 -11.82 19.52
C SER A 145 12.04 -12.44 19.99
N ASN A 146 12.90 -12.87 19.05
CA ASN A 146 14.21 -13.44 19.38
C ASN A 146 15.11 -12.46 20.15
N ASP A 147 14.86 -11.14 20.08
CA ASP A 147 15.63 -10.06 20.72
C ASP A 147 14.90 -9.39 21.90
N GLY A 148 13.75 -9.92 22.35
CA GLY A 148 12.99 -9.41 23.50
C GLY A 148 11.51 -9.14 23.22
N ALA A 149 10.87 -8.39 24.12
CA ALA A 149 9.48 -7.97 24.00
C ALA A 149 9.31 -6.96 22.85
N LEU A 150 8.51 -7.32 21.83
CA LEU A 150 8.14 -6.44 20.72
C LEU A 150 6.72 -5.91 20.96
N LEU A 151 6.60 -4.59 21.11
CA LEU A 151 5.30 -3.90 21.17
C LEU A 151 4.85 -3.50 19.77
N ILE A 152 3.55 -3.62 19.49
CA ILE A 152 2.98 -3.24 18.20
C ILE A 152 3.04 -1.72 18.01
N SER A 153 2.94 -0.94 19.09
CA SER A 153 3.07 0.52 19.01
C SER A 153 4.45 0.96 18.53
N ASP A 154 5.51 0.29 18.99
CA ASP A 154 6.88 0.56 18.55
C ASP A 154 7.07 0.23 17.08
N VAL A 155 6.57 -0.93 16.63
CA VAL A 155 6.61 -1.36 15.23
C VAL A 155 5.87 -0.36 14.34
N ILE A 156 4.67 0.06 14.72
CA ILE A 156 3.86 1.01 13.94
C ILE A 156 4.55 2.38 13.86
N ASN A 157 5.09 2.88 14.98
CA ASN A 157 5.81 4.17 14.99
C ASN A 157 7.07 4.11 14.13
N GLN A 158 7.78 2.98 14.14
CA GLN A 158 8.94 2.78 13.27
C GLN A 158 8.52 2.65 11.81
N ALA A 159 7.42 1.97 11.50
CA ALA A 159 6.89 1.88 10.14
C ALA A 159 6.50 3.27 9.59
N TRP A 160 6.03 4.17 10.44
CA TRP A 160 5.81 5.56 10.09
C TRP A 160 7.12 6.30 9.77
N SER A 161 8.11 6.24 10.67
CA SER A 161 9.37 6.99 10.52
C SER A 161 10.24 6.54 9.35
N THR A 162 10.19 5.24 9.03
CA THR A 162 10.93 4.65 7.90
C THR A 162 10.22 4.82 6.55
N GLY A 163 8.94 5.22 6.55
CA GLY A 163 8.12 5.31 5.33
C GLY A 163 7.44 4.00 4.92
N THR A 164 7.62 2.92 5.68
CA THR A 164 6.94 1.62 5.48
C THR A 164 5.42 1.74 5.54
N PHE A 165 4.89 2.67 6.33
CA PHE A 165 3.45 3.02 6.33
C PHE A 165 2.97 3.40 4.92
N TRP A 166 3.65 4.34 4.26
CA TRP A 166 3.26 4.83 2.93
C TRP A 166 3.43 3.76 1.87
N TYR A 167 4.52 2.99 1.94
CA TYR A 167 4.76 1.87 1.05
C TYR A 167 3.67 0.80 1.15
N THR A 168 3.33 0.42 2.38
CA THR A 168 2.26 -0.53 2.68
C THR A 168 0.91 -0.03 2.17
N LEU A 169 0.58 1.23 2.42
CA LEU A 169 -0.67 1.84 1.95
C LEU A 169 -0.74 1.89 0.41
N ALA A 170 0.39 2.20 -0.25
CA ALA A 170 0.50 2.18 -1.70
C ALA A 170 0.30 0.77 -2.27
N LEU A 171 0.90 -0.26 -1.67
CA LEU A 171 0.72 -1.65 -2.10
C LEU A 171 -0.73 -2.12 -2.01
N TYR A 172 -1.49 -1.65 -1.01
CA TYR A 172 -2.90 -2.04 -0.85
C TYR A 172 -3.87 -1.22 -1.68
N SER A 173 -3.43 -0.14 -2.32
CA SER A 173 -4.29 0.72 -3.12
C SER A 173 -3.90 0.67 -4.60
N PRO A 174 -4.54 -0.20 -5.42
CA PRO A 174 -4.25 -0.26 -6.85
C PRO A 174 -4.39 1.08 -7.57
N SER A 175 -5.39 1.89 -7.21
CA SER A 175 -5.59 3.22 -7.77
C SER A 175 -4.70 4.28 -7.11
N GLY A 176 -4.39 4.14 -5.81
CA GLY A 176 -3.64 5.13 -5.04
C GLY A 176 -2.12 4.97 -5.11
N LEU A 177 -1.58 3.81 -5.50
CA LEU A 177 -0.15 3.49 -5.47
C LEU A 177 0.69 4.60 -6.06
N PHE A 178 0.35 5.06 -7.27
CA PHE A 178 1.15 6.04 -8.00
C PHE A 178 1.15 7.41 -7.32
N SER A 179 -0.02 7.89 -6.89
CA SER A 179 -0.15 9.15 -6.16
C SER A 179 0.62 9.10 -4.83
N ILE A 180 0.45 8.03 -4.05
CA ILE A 180 1.14 7.85 -2.77
C ILE A 180 2.66 7.77 -2.98
N PHE A 181 3.11 7.01 -3.98
CA PHE A 181 4.52 6.88 -4.29
C PHE A 181 5.15 8.25 -4.57
N HIS A 182 4.59 9.01 -5.52
CA HIS A 182 5.19 10.27 -5.95
C HIS A 182 5.09 11.37 -4.89
N LYS A 183 4.04 11.35 -4.05
CA LYS A 183 3.80 12.36 -3.01
C LYS A 183 4.56 12.09 -1.72
N HIS A 184 4.64 10.83 -1.28
CA HIS A 184 5.09 10.49 0.08
C HIS A 184 6.31 9.57 0.11
N ILE A 185 6.51 8.71 -0.89
CA ILE A 185 7.62 7.74 -0.89
C ILE A 185 8.83 8.32 -1.61
N ARG A 186 8.68 8.70 -2.89
CA ARG A 186 9.77 9.21 -3.74
C ARG A 186 10.56 10.33 -3.07
N PRO A 187 9.94 11.36 -2.44
CA PRO A 187 10.71 12.45 -1.84
C PRO A 187 11.68 12.03 -0.73
N SER A 188 11.43 10.92 -0.04
CA SER A 188 12.33 10.39 1.00
C SER A 188 13.61 9.76 0.43
N PHE A 189 13.59 9.32 -0.82
CA PHE A 189 14.74 8.74 -1.52
C PHE A 189 15.37 9.73 -2.52
N LEU A 190 14.52 10.46 -3.24
CA LEU A 190 14.90 11.33 -4.34
C LEU A 190 13.88 12.48 -4.46
N ALA A 191 14.10 13.55 -3.68
CA ALA A 191 13.28 14.76 -3.73
C ALA A 191 13.42 15.54 -5.06
N GLN A 192 14.60 15.48 -5.68
CA GLN A 192 14.93 16.18 -6.92
C GLN A 192 14.64 15.28 -8.15
N PHE A 193 14.88 15.80 -9.36
CA PHE A 193 14.89 15.00 -10.61
C PHE A 193 13.60 14.23 -10.95
N GLY A 194 12.43 14.83 -10.73
CA GLY A 194 11.15 14.13 -10.95
C GLY A 194 10.88 13.76 -12.41
N GLU A 195 11.25 14.63 -13.35
CA GLU A 195 11.05 14.37 -14.78
C GLU A 195 12.06 13.33 -15.28
N GLU A 196 13.33 13.48 -14.94
CA GLU A 196 14.40 12.55 -15.31
C GLU A 196 14.15 11.15 -14.74
N PHE A 197 13.62 11.07 -13.51
CA PHE A 197 13.17 9.82 -12.92
C PHE A 197 12.09 9.14 -13.77
N ASN A 198 11.13 9.91 -14.30
CA ASN A 198 10.08 9.40 -15.18
C ASN A 198 10.58 9.03 -16.59
N LEU A 199 11.76 9.51 -16.98
CA LEU A 199 12.41 9.14 -18.24
C LEU A 199 13.28 7.88 -18.12
N ILE A 200 13.88 7.63 -16.96
CA ILE A 200 14.87 6.55 -16.78
C ILE A 200 14.23 5.31 -16.16
N MET A 201 13.48 5.46 -15.07
CA MET A 201 12.96 4.33 -14.30
C MET A 201 11.99 3.40 -15.04
N PRO A 202 11.24 3.80 -16.09
CA PRO A 202 10.36 2.85 -16.79
C PRO A 202 11.15 1.71 -17.42
N PHE A 203 12.37 1.98 -17.90
CA PHE A 203 13.23 0.99 -18.55
C PHE A 203 13.75 -0.10 -17.61
N PHE A 204 13.66 0.10 -16.30
CA PHE A 204 13.98 -0.92 -15.29
C PHE A 204 12.78 -1.82 -14.94
N TRP A 205 11.58 -1.53 -15.48
CA TRP A 205 10.39 -2.33 -15.19
C TRP A 205 10.38 -3.67 -15.94
N GLY A 206 10.98 -3.72 -17.12
CA GLY A 206 10.96 -4.88 -18.01
C GLY A 206 11.67 -4.61 -19.33
N LYS A 207 11.69 -5.62 -20.21
CA LYS A 207 12.22 -5.47 -21.57
C LYS A 207 11.17 -4.83 -22.49
N ASP A 208 11.63 -4.22 -23.58
CA ASP A 208 10.79 -3.70 -24.67
C ASP A 208 9.70 -2.70 -24.23
N ILE A 209 10.03 -1.85 -23.25
CA ILE A 209 9.09 -0.87 -22.65
C ILE A 209 8.48 0.07 -23.69
N ALA A 210 9.24 0.47 -24.70
CA ALA A 210 8.72 1.31 -25.78
C ALA A 210 7.57 0.61 -26.54
N HIS A 211 7.74 -0.68 -26.85
CA HIS A 211 6.70 -1.46 -27.52
C HIS A 211 5.47 -1.65 -26.62
N LEU A 212 5.69 -2.00 -25.33
CA LEU A 212 4.61 -2.10 -24.35
C LEU A 212 3.83 -0.79 -24.22
N ALA A 213 4.51 0.36 -24.16
CA ALA A 213 3.86 1.65 -24.07
C ALA A 213 2.99 1.95 -25.30
N SER A 214 3.48 1.63 -26.50
CA SER A 214 2.68 1.76 -27.73
C SER A 214 1.44 0.87 -27.71
N LEU A 215 1.56 -0.39 -27.26
CA LEU A 215 0.41 -1.29 -27.11
C LEU A 215 -0.60 -0.73 -26.11
N LYS A 216 -0.15 -0.26 -24.94
CA LYS A 216 -1.02 0.27 -23.89
C LYS A 216 -1.80 1.52 -24.33
N ILE A 217 -1.19 2.37 -25.16
CA ILE A 217 -1.87 3.53 -25.74
C ILE A 217 -2.94 3.08 -26.75
N ALA A 218 -2.66 2.03 -27.54
CA ALA A 218 -3.64 1.46 -28.46
C ALA A 218 -4.81 0.80 -27.71
N ASP A 219 -4.53 -0.01 -26.68
CA ASP A 219 -5.54 -0.64 -25.81
C ASP A 219 -6.50 0.41 -25.24
N LYS A 220 -5.97 1.54 -24.74
CA LYS A 220 -6.79 2.64 -24.20
C LYS A 220 -7.73 3.19 -25.26
N LYS A 221 -7.22 3.46 -26.46
CA LYS A 221 -8.01 4.03 -27.55
C LYS A 221 -9.16 3.11 -27.95
N GLU A 222 -8.90 1.81 -28.02
CA GLU A 222 -9.94 0.81 -28.30
C GLU A 222 -10.97 0.72 -27.16
N ASN A 223 -10.51 0.71 -25.91
CA ASN A 223 -11.37 0.70 -24.74
C ASN A 223 -12.30 1.93 -24.69
N ASP A 224 -11.77 3.12 -24.98
CA ASP A 224 -12.55 4.37 -24.96
C ASP A 224 -13.63 4.39 -26.06
N GLU A 225 -13.33 3.82 -27.24
CA GLU A 225 -14.30 3.65 -28.32
C GLU A 225 -15.40 2.64 -27.94
N ASN A 226 -15.02 1.48 -27.39
CA ASN A 226 -15.97 0.46 -26.94
C ASN A 226 -16.89 1.01 -25.84
N LEU A 227 -16.36 1.79 -24.89
CA LEU A 227 -17.16 2.46 -23.87
C LEU A 227 -18.15 3.44 -24.50
N ARG A 228 -17.69 4.29 -25.44
CA ARG A 228 -18.58 5.23 -26.14
C ARG A 228 -19.74 4.50 -26.82
N GLN A 229 -19.45 3.44 -27.57
CA GLN A 229 -20.49 2.65 -28.25
C GLN A 229 -21.46 1.98 -27.27
N ALA A 230 -20.97 1.48 -26.13
CA ALA A 230 -21.83 0.88 -25.12
C ALA A 230 -22.84 1.89 -24.53
N PHE A 231 -22.44 3.14 -24.33
CA PHE A 231 -23.30 4.20 -23.79
C PHE A 231 -24.19 4.88 -24.85
N GLU A 232 -23.81 4.84 -26.13
CA GLU A 232 -24.68 5.31 -27.22
C GLU A 232 -25.81 4.31 -27.55
N ASN A 233 -25.61 3.03 -27.22
CA ASN A 233 -26.58 1.94 -27.46
C ASN A 233 -27.45 1.58 -26.23
N SER A 234 -27.37 2.36 -25.15
CA SER A 234 -28.11 2.18 -23.89
C SER A 234 -29.09 3.32 -23.65
#